data_AF-A0AA51L8V4-F1
#
_entry.id   AF-A0AA51L8V4-F1
#
_cell.length_a   1.000
_cell.length_b   1.000
_cell.length_c   1.000
_cell.angle_alpha   90.00
_cell.angle_beta   90.00
_cell.angle_gamma   90.00
#
_symmetry.space_group_name_H-M   'P 1'
#
loop_
_entity.id
_entity.type
_entity.pdbx_description
1 polymer ?
#
loop_
_entity_poly.entity_id
_entity_poly.type
_entity_poly.pdbx_seq_one_letter_code
_entity_poly.pdbx_strand_id
1 'polypeptide(L)'
;MECPMDLVDITLIVRDDIQLKMPRAHTPSGWITFGFNEDLNIATAVALNEMVELIKEFYTIGKAEALALASVAVDLRITQVVNGVKGVHAILPHGSIRK
;
A
#
# COMPACT_ATOMS: atom_id res chain seq x y z
N MET A 1 -8.71 20.76 0.06
CA MET A 1 -8.91 21.82 -0.95
C MET A 1 -9.29 21.11 -2.22
N GLU A 2 -10.55 21.20 -2.64
CA GLU A 2 -10.95 20.73 -3.97
C GLU A 2 -10.60 21.83 -4.97
N CYS A 3 -9.82 21.49 -5.98
CA CYS A 3 -9.35 22.43 -6.99
C CYS A 3 -9.47 21.74 -8.35
N PRO A 4 -10.18 22.33 -9.33
CA PRO A 4 -10.18 21.79 -10.69
C PRO A 4 -8.76 21.83 -11.24
N MET A 5 -8.41 20.81 -12.03
CA MET A 5 -7.14 20.75 -12.73
C MET A 5 -7.34 21.15 -14.19
N ASP A 6 -6.54 22.08 -14.71
CA ASP A 6 -6.61 22.51 -16.11
C ASP A 6 -6.16 21.40 -17.08
N LEU A 7 -5.20 20.57 -16.66
CA LEU A 7 -4.66 19.45 -17.42
C LEU A 7 -4.23 18.31 -16.50
N VAL A 8 -4.57 17.08 -16.87
CA VAL A 8 -4.08 15.85 -16.24
C VAL A 8 -3.71 14.85 -17.34
N ASP A 9 -2.43 14.55 -17.47
CA ASP A 9 -1.93 13.57 -18.44
C ASP A 9 -1.76 12.19 -17.78
N ILE A 10 -2.41 11.18 -18.35
CA ILE A 10 -2.40 9.80 -17.82
C ILE A 10 -2.07 8.83 -18.94
N THR A 11 -1.16 7.90 -18.68
CA THR A 11 -0.91 6.74 -19.55
C THR A 11 -1.50 5.49 -18.92
N LEU A 12 -2.31 4.75 -19.67
CA LEU A 12 -2.94 3.51 -19.24
C LEU A 12 -2.31 2.34 -19.99
N ILE A 13 -1.89 1.32 -19.23
CA ILE A 13 -1.27 0.10 -19.75
C ILE A 13 -1.98 -1.08 -19.11
N VAL A 14 -2.40 -2.05 -19.93
CA VAL A 14 -2.97 -3.31 -19.46
C VAL A 14 -1.84 -4.29 -19.14
N ARG A 15 -1.94 -4.97 -18.00
CA ARG A 15 -0.95 -5.94 -17.49
C ARG A 15 -1.67 -7.22 -17.09
N ASP A 16 -1.43 -8.31 -17.82
CA ASP A 16 -2.07 -9.61 -17.57
C ASP A 16 -1.26 -10.48 -16.57
N ASP A 17 -0.04 -10.04 -16.25
CA ASP A 17 0.91 -10.73 -15.37
C ASP A 17 0.77 -10.33 -13.89
N ILE A 18 -0.07 -9.35 -13.57
CA ILE A 18 -0.24 -8.84 -12.20
C ILE A 18 -1.67 -9.12 -11.72
N GLN A 19 -1.79 -9.79 -10.57
CA GLN A 19 -3.05 -10.00 -9.87
C GLN A 19 -3.05 -9.18 -8.58
N LEU A 20 -3.91 -8.16 -8.50
CA LEU A 20 -4.02 -7.28 -7.33
C LEU A 20 -5.36 -7.49 -6.62
N LYS A 21 -5.33 -7.62 -5.29
CA LYS A 21 -6.53 -7.63 -4.46
C LYS A 21 -6.95 -6.22 -4.04
N MET A 22 -5.96 -5.37 -3.80
CA MET A 22 -6.12 -3.97 -3.45
C MET A 22 -5.27 -3.09 -4.35
N PRO A 23 -5.58 -1.78 -4.46
CA PRO A 23 -4.70 -0.82 -5.12
C PRO A 23 -3.29 -0.87 -4.52
N ARG A 24 -2.30 -0.67 -5.37
CA ARG A 24 -0.88 -0.58 -5.02
C ARG A 24 -0.27 0.56 -5.82
N ALA A 25 0.63 1.33 -5.22
CA ALA A 25 1.34 2.40 -5.90
C ALA A 25 2.85 2.25 -5.75
N HIS A 26 3.57 2.59 -6.80
CA HIS A 26 5.02 2.75 -6.79
C HIS A 26 5.32 4.24 -6.91
N THR A 27 5.97 4.80 -5.89
CA THR A 27 6.27 6.24 -5.83
C THR A 27 7.75 6.46 -5.58
N PRO A 28 8.28 7.68 -5.77
CA PRO A 28 9.66 8.00 -5.37
C PRO A 28 9.94 7.75 -3.89
N SER A 29 8.92 7.85 -3.03
CA SER A 29 9.04 7.64 -1.58
C SER A 29 9.06 6.17 -1.17
N GLY A 30 8.61 5.26 -2.04
CA GLY A 30 8.47 3.85 -1.70
C GLY A 30 7.29 3.17 -2.38
N TRP A 31 7.13 1.89 -2.07
CA TRP A 31 5.94 1.12 -2.40
C TRP A 31 4.82 1.42 -1.40
N ILE A 32 3.60 1.50 -1.90
CA ILE A 32 2.41 1.80 -1.11
C ILE A 32 1.34 0.74 -1.36
N THR A 33 0.79 0.18 -0.28
CA THR A 33 -0.40 -0.68 -0.33
C THR A 33 -1.54 0.00 0.42
N PHE A 34 -2.77 -0.33 0.05
CA PHE A 34 -3.96 0.33 0.57
C PHE A 34 -4.91 -0.67 1.22
N GLY A 35 -5.64 -0.19 2.22
CA GLY A 35 -6.77 -0.87 2.82
C GLY A 35 -7.94 0.08 3.00
N PHE A 36 -9.13 -0.42 2.69
CA PHE A 36 -10.37 0.34 2.72
C PHE A 36 -11.47 -0.46 3.42
N ASN A 37 -12.10 0.14 4.42
CA ASN A 37 -13.20 -0.46 5.16
C ASN A 37 -13.94 0.62 5.97
N GLU A 38 -15.21 0.40 6.31
CA GLU A 38 -15.98 1.30 7.20
C GLU A 38 -15.35 1.42 8.60
N ASP A 39 -14.69 0.36 9.06
CA ASP A 39 -13.86 0.34 10.25
C ASP A 39 -12.39 0.63 9.92
N LEU A 40 -11.81 1.63 10.57
CA LEU A 40 -10.44 2.05 10.36
C LEU A 40 -9.42 0.98 10.77
N ASN A 41 -9.73 0.17 11.79
CA ASN A 41 -8.86 -0.92 12.22
C ASN A 41 -8.82 -2.03 11.18
N ILE A 42 -9.97 -2.35 10.57
CA ILE A 42 -10.03 -3.32 9.48
C ILE A 42 -9.27 -2.78 8.26
N ALA A 43 -9.47 -1.51 7.90
CA ALA A 43 -8.70 -0.86 6.84
C ALA A 43 -7.18 -0.92 7.09
N THR A 44 -6.76 -0.69 8.33
CA THR A 44 -5.36 -0.80 8.76
C THR A 44 -4.82 -2.22 8.57
N ALA A 45 -5.56 -3.23 9.05
CA ALA A 45 -5.16 -4.62 8.92
C ALA A 45 -5.04 -5.06 7.45
N VAL A 46 -5.95 -4.60 6.60
CA VAL A 46 -5.90 -4.85 5.14
C VAL A 46 -4.66 -4.21 4.53
N ALA A 47 -4.40 -2.92 4.80
CA ALA A 47 -3.24 -2.22 4.24
C ALA A 47 -1.91 -2.90 4.62
N LEU A 48 -1.77 -3.29 5.89
CA LEU A 48 -0.60 -4.00 6.39
C LEU A 48 -0.48 -5.40 5.80
N ASN A 49 -1.58 -6.17 5.71
CA ASN A 49 -1.53 -7.51 5.14
C ASN A 49 -1.13 -7.48 3.66
N GLU A 50 -1.62 -6.53 2.86
CA GLU A 50 -1.18 -6.33 1.48
C GLU A 50 0.31 -5.96 1.40
N MET A 51 0.82 -5.19 2.36
CA MET A 51 2.27 -4.88 2.43
C MET A 51 3.10 -6.12 2.76
N VAL A 52 2.63 -6.96 3.68
CA VAL A 52 3.29 -8.22 4.02
C VAL A 52 3.34 -9.15 2.81
N GLU A 53 2.25 -9.26 2.05
CA GLU A 53 2.25 -10.04 0.80
C GLU A 53 3.22 -9.46 -0.23
N LEU A 54 3.30 -8.13 -0.37
CA LEU A 54 4.28 -7.48 -1.24
C LEU A 54 5.73 -7.76 -0.82
N ILE A 55 6.04 -7.72 0.47
CA ILE A 55 7.39 -8.05 0.98
C ILE A 55 7.71 -9.52 0.68
N LYS A 56 6.75 -10.45 0.84
CA LYS A 56 6.95 -11.86 0.48
C LYS A 56 7.26 -12.01 -1.02
N GLU A 57 6.57 -11.28 -1.89
CA GLU A 57 6.82 -11.28 -3.34
C GLU A 57 8.26 -10.85 -3.67
N PHE A 58 8.78 -9.80 -3.03
CA PHE A 58 10.12 -9.27 -3.32
C PHE A 58 11.29 -10.08 -2.74
N TYR A 59 11.11 -10.65 -1.55
CA TYR A 59 12.20 -11.30 -0.81
C TYR A 59 12.06 -12.83 -0.74
N THR A 60 10.94 -13.40 -1.21
CA THR A 60 10.68 -14.85 -1.23
C THR A 60 10.82 -15.48 0.18
N ILE A 61 10.25 -14.81 1.17
CA ILE A 61 10.30 -15.18 2.59
C ILE A 61 8.94 -15.62 3.12
N GLY A 62 8.94 -16.19 4.34
CA GLY A 62 7.71 -16.58 5.02
C GLY A 62 6.88 -15.38 5.51
N LYS A 63 5.59 -15.61 5.79
CA LYS A 63 4.69 -14.55 6.30
C LYS A 63 5.16 -13.95 7.63
N ALA A 64 5.68 -14.78 8.54
CA ALA A 64 6.17 -14.32 9.83
C ALA A 64 7.38 -13.40 9.70
N GLU A 65 8.34 -13.75 8.82
CA GLU A 65 9.52 -12.94 8.54
C GLU A 65 9.14 -11.63 7.85
N ALA A 66 8.24 -11.67 6.86
CA ALA A 66 7.73 -10.48 6.20
C ALA A 66 6.98 -9.55 7.16
N LEU A 67 6.18 -10.10 8.08
CA LEU A 67 5.52 -9.32 9.12
C LEU A 67 6.53 -8.69 10.09
N ALA A 68 7.57 -9.43 10.47
CA ALA A 68 8.65 -8.88 11.31
C ALA A 68 9.36 -7.72 10.61
N LEU A 69 9.71 -7.86 9.32
CA LEU A 69 10.28 -6.77 8.52
C LEU A 69 9.32 -5.58 8.41
N ALA A 70 8.04 -5.83 8.12
CA ALA A 70 7.04 -4.78 8.04
C ALA A 70 6.95 -4.00 9.36
N SER A 71 6.99 -4.68 10.50
CA SER A 71 6.85 -4.05 11.82
C SER A 71 7.91 -2.98 12.13
N VAL A 72 9.09 -3.06 11.51
CA VAL A 72 10.19 -2.13 11.73
C VAL A 72 10.46 -1.18 10.57
N ALA A 73 10.03 -1.54 9.35
CA ALA A 73 10.38 -0.81 8.13
C ALA A 73 9.18 -0.11 7.45
N VAL A 74 7.94 -0.39 7.87
CA VAL A 74 6.73 0.11 7.20
C VAL A 74 6.05 1.17 8.06
N ASP A 75 5.71 2.30 7.42
CA ASP A 75 4.87 3.34 8.01
C ASP A 75 3.42 3.12 7.64
N LEU A 76 2.50 3.24 8.60
CA LEU A 76 1.05 3.26 8.36
C LEU A 76 0.53 4.69 8.46
N ARG A 77 -0.28 5.09 7.47
CA ARG A 77 -0.85 6.44 7.39
C ARG A 77 -2.32 6.37 7.05
N ILE A 78 -3.10 7.23 7.69
CA ILE A 78 -4.51 7.41 7.38
C ILE A 78 -4.63 8.16 6.05
N THR A 79 -5.35 7.59 5.10
CA THR A 79 -5.67 8.22 3.81
C THR A 79 -6.86 9.16 3.99
N GLN A 80 -7.93 8.69 4.63
CA GLN A 80 -9.14 9.46 4.93
C GLN A 80 -10.01 8.73 5.97
N VAL A 81 -10.84 9.50 6.70
CA VAL A 81 -11.74 8.98 7.75
C VAL A 81 -13.17 9.50 7.66
N VAL A 82 -13.45 10.39 6.71
CA VAL A 82 -14.72 11.15 6.64
C VAL A 82 -15.71 10.54 5.64
N ASN A 83 -15.26 9.66 4.76
CA ASN A 83 -16.14 8.95 3.84
C ASN A 83 -16.79 7.76 4.56
N GLY A 84 -17.88 7.20 3.99
CA GLY A 84 -18.52 6.00 4.55
C GLY A 84 -17.56 4.81 4.67
N VAL A 85 -16.67 4.66 3.69
CA VAL A 85 -15.51 3.76 3.74
C VAL A 85 -14.32 4.60 4.20
N LYS A 86 -13.53 4.15 5.17
CA LYS A 86 -12.29 4.78 5.63
C LYS A 86 -11.08 4.14 4.94
N GLY A 87 -9.96 4.87 4.88
CA GLY A 87 -8.77 4.42 4.14
C GLY A 87 -7.49 4.56 4.96
N VAL A 88 -6.64 3.53 4.86
CA VAL A 88 -5.27 3.50 5.40
C VAL A 88 -4.33 3.04 4.30
N HIS A 89 -3.12 3.60 4.26
CA HIS A 89 -2.06 3.15 3.38
C HIS A 89 -0.80 2.81 4.17
N ALA A 90 -0.13 1.74 3.76
CA ALA A 90 1.16 1.30 4.30
C ALA A 90 2.26 1.68 3.30
N ILE A 91 3.37 2.23 3.78
CA ILE A 91 4.48 2.70 2.96
C ILE A 91 5.73 1.89 3.34
N LEU A 92 6.34 1.25 2.35
CA LEU A 92 7.67 0.65 2.47
C LEU A 92 8.68 1.55 1.72
N PRO A 93 9.49 2.34 2.44
CA PRO A 93 10.49 3.19 1.80
C PRO A 93 11.52 2.37 1.02
N HIS A 94 11.95 2.87 -0.13
CA HIS A 94 12.99 2.21 -0.93
C HIS A 94 14.29 2.05 -0.13
N GLY A 95 14.91 0.87 -0.24
CA GLY A 95 16.18 0.58 0.45
C GLY A 95 16.09 0.37 1.96
N SER A 96 14.89 0.42 2.55
CA SER A 96 14.68 0.16 3.98
C SER A 96 14.99 -1.29 4.39
N ILE A 97 14.76 -2.25 3.49
CA ILE A 97 15.10 -3.67 3.67
C ILE A 97 16.27 -4.00 2.74
N ARG A 98 17.42 -4.33 3.34
CA ARG A 98 18.62 -4.79 2.63
C ARG A 98 18.60 -6.32 2.51
N LYS A 99 18.99 -6.83 1.34
CA LYS A 99 19.27 -8.27 1.14
C LYS A 99 20.61 -8.64 1.75
#